data_AF-A0A9W8FGZ4-F1
#
_entry.id   AF-A0A9W8FGZ4-F1
#
_cell.length_a   1.000
_cell.length_b   1.000
_cell.length_c   1.000
_cell.angle_alpha   90.00
_cell.angle_beta   90.00
_cell.angle_gamma   90.00
#
_symmetry.space_group_name_H-M   'P 1'
#
loop_
_entity.id
_entity.type
_entity.pdbx_description
1 polymer ?
#
loop_
_entity_poly.entity_id
_entity_poly.type
_entity_poly.pdbx_seq_one_letter_code
_entity_poly.pdbx_strand_id
1 'polypeptide(L)'
;MSTTASSRSELHNRQQQQQQQRSEPMSPGALSTKTIRSFNRHAQRQLAEEQRLAMLENFDMEVEDKIRSMRTQLESDKMDLRLKAECEIAQLPRCVREMPLKTFMHEYGGDVTAAVRGMLRMEDEESSVLASLPEAPLAIRMRRKKAALNQKNQ
;
A
#
# COMPACT_ATOMS: atom_id res chain seq x y z
N MET A 1 -13.48 61.35 -83.22
CA MET A 1 -13.72 59.93 -82.87
C MET A 1 -13.84 59.90 -81.34
N SER A 2 -15.04 59.97 -80.76
CA SER A 2 -15.94 58.82 -80.49
C SER A 2 -15.15 57.73 -79.74
N THR A 3 -15.43 57.33 -78.49
CA THR A 3 -16.74 57.06 -77.86
C THR A 3 -16.53 56.60 -76.39
N THR A 4 -17.63 56.63 -75.62
CA THR A 4 -18.02 55.68 -74.54
C THR A 4 -17.26 55.65 -73.21
N ALA A 5 -17.74 56.40 -72.21
CA ALA A 5 -17.51 56.09 -70.79
C ALA A 5 -18.52 56.80 -69.84
N SER A 6 -19.84 56.66 -70.04
CA SER A 6 -20.79 57.38 -69.14
C SER A 6 -22.16 56.72 -68.96
N SER A 7 -22.23 55.38 -68.93
CA SER A 7 -23.53 54.69 -68.68
C SER A 7 -23.45 53.44 -67.82
N ARG A 8 -22.31 53.15 -67.15
CA ARG A 8 -22.17 51.98 -66.26
C ARG A 8 -22.13 52.33 -64.76
N SER A 9 -21.95 53.61 -64.41
CA SER A 9 -21.86 54.09 -63.03
C SER A 9 -23.22 54.36 -62.37
N GLU A 10 -24.27 54.66 -63.13
CA GLU A 10 -25.57 55.05 -62.55
C GLU A 10 -26.42 53.85 -62.10
N LEU A 11 -26.27 52.67 -62.74
CA LEU A 11 -26.97 51.45 -62.33
C LEU A 11 -26.43 50.86 -61.02
N HIS A 12 -25.15 51.09 -60.70
CA HIS A 12 -24.53 50.59 -59.48
C HIS A 12 -24.91 51.43 -58.25
N ASN A 13 -25.17 52.72 -58.44
CA ASN A 13 -25.55 53.63 -57.35
C ASN A 13 -27.01 53.44 -56.91
N ARG A 14 -27.89 53.06 -57.85
CA ARG A 14 -29.31 52.79 -57.55
C ARG A 14 -29.52 51.49 -56.79
N GLN A 15 -28.63 50.51 -56.94
CA GLN A 15 -28.69 49.23 -56.24
C GLN A 15 -28.16 49.31 -54.79
N GLN A 16 -27.32 50.29 -54.47
CA GLN A 16 -26.84 50.52 -53.10
C GLN A 16 -27.86 51.30 -52.23
N GLN A 17 -28.69 52.17 -52.82
CA GLN A 17 -29.70 52.92 -52.04
C GLN A 17 -30.91 52.08 -51.61
N GLN A 18 -31.23 50.97 -52.29
CA GLN A 18 -32.32 50.06 -51.84
C GLN A 18 -31.92 49.14 -50.69
N GLN A 19 -30.62 49.01 -50.37
CA GLN A 19 -30.18 48.21 -49.22
C GLN A 19 -30.13 49.01 -47.90
N GLN A 20 -30.29 50.34 -47.94
CA GLN A 20 -30.25 51.19 -46.74
C GLN A 20 -31.63 51.46 -46.09
N GLN A 21 -32.75 51.06 -46.69
CA GLN A 21 -34.09 51.31 -46.14
C GLN A 21 -34.76 50.11 -45.44
N ARG A 22 -34.00 49.08 -45.05
CA ARG A 22 -34.56 47.89 -44.36
C ARG A 22 -33.98 47.63 -42.97
N SER A 23 -33.61 48.70 -42.26
CA SER A 23 -33.16 48.64 -40.86
C SER A 23 -33.95 49.61 -39.98
N GLU A 24 -35.27 49.43 -39.95
CA GLU A 24 -36.05 49.83 -38.78
C GLU A 24 -35.72 48.83 -37.65
N PRO A 25 -35.14 49.24 -36.51
CA PRO A 25 -35.06 48.38 -35.36
C PRO A 25 -36.48 48.16 -34.84
N MET A 26 -37.08 47.01 -35.18
CA MET A 26 -38.23 46.52 -34.45
C MET A 26 -37.82 46.43 -32.98
N SER A 27 -38.35 47.37 -32.20
CA SER A 27 -38.25 47.41 -30.75
C SER A 27 -38.56 46.02 -30.18
N PRO A 28 -37.61 45.34 -29.54
CA PRO A 28 -37.93 44.10 -28.85
C PRO A 28 -38.90 44.47 -27.74
N GLY A 29 -40.15 44.04 -27.89
CA GLY A 29 -41.19 44.17 -26.90
C GLY A 29 -40.61 43.83 -25.53
N ALA A 30 -40.82 44.73 -24.57
CA ALA A 30 -40.34 44.61 -23.21
C ALA A 30 -40.87 43.31 -22.58
N LEU A 31 -40.14 42.21 -22.80
CA LEU A 31 -40.30 40.97 -22.07
C LEU A 31 -40.00 41.31 -20.61
N SER A 32 -41.07 41.28 -19.82
CA SER A 32 -41.10 41.50 -18.38
C SER A 32 -39.81 41.02 -17.71
N THR A 33 -38.96 41.98 -17.34
CA THR A 33 -37.67 41.76 -16.66
C THR A 33 -37.82 40.99 -15.34
N LYS A 34 -39.06 40.83 -14.84
CA LYS A 34 -39.40 40.01 -13.67
C LYS A 34 -39.26 38.52 -13.95
N THR A 35 -39.62 38.04 -15.15
CA THR A 35 -39.55 36.61 -15.49
C THR A 35 -38.11 36.16 -15.77
N ILE A 36 -37.29 37.01 -16.39
CA ILE A 36 -35.88 36.71 -16.68
C ILE A 36 -35.04 36.57 -15.38
N ARG A 37 -35.36 37.36 -14.34
CA ARG A 37 -34.68 37.29 -13.04
C ARG A 37 -35.03 36.04 -12.24
N SER A 38 -36.23 35.47 -12.38
CA SER A 38 -36.60 34.23 -11.69
C SER A 38 -35.96 33.01 -12.32
N PHE A 39 -35.92 32.92 -13.66
CA PHE A 39 -35.23 31.85 -14.38
C PHE A 39 -33.73 31.79 -14.05
N ASN A 40 -33.07 32.95 -13.95
CA ASN A 40 -31.65 33.01 -13.57
C ASN A 40 -31.40 32.47 -12.14
N ARG A 41 -32.30 32.75 -11.19
CA ARG A 41 -32.19 32.22 -9.82
C ARG A 41 -32.38 30.71 -9.74
N HIS A 42 -33.24 30.11 -10.56
CA HIS A 42 -33.39 28.65 -10.60
C HIS A 42 -32.16 27.97 -11.20
N ALA A 43 -31.61 28.52 -12.29
CA ALA A 43 -30.37 28.02 -12.89
C ALA A 43 -29.17 28.13 -11.95
N GLN A 44 -29.03 29.25 -11.22
CA GLN A 44 -27.98 29.42 -10.22
C GLN A 44 -28.09 28.43 -9.05
N ARG A 45 -29.32 28.11 -8.60
CA ARG A 45 -29.54 27.10 -7.55
C ARG A 45 -29.17 25.70 -8.03
N GLN A 46 -29.56 25.33 -9.25
CA GLN A 46 -29.19 24.04 -9.84
C GLN A 46 -27.68 23.91 -9.99
N LEU A 47 -27.01 24.95 -10.49
CA LEU A 47 -25.55 24.97 -10.58
C LEU A 47 -24.88 24.84 -9.21
N ALA A 48 -25.39 25.54 -8.19
CA ALA A 48 -24.86 25.44 -6.83
C ALA A 48 -25.07 24.04 -6.23
N GLU A 49 -26.22 23.40 -6.50
CA GLU A 49 -26.49 22.03 -6.10
C GLU A 49 -25.56 21.03 -6.81
N GLU A 50 -25.34 21.19 -8.10
CA GLU A 50 -24.41 20.37 -8.89
C GLU A 50 -22.98 20.52 -8.38
N GLN A 51 -22.51 21.74 -8.14
CA GLN A 51 -21.19 22.01 -7.55
C GLN A 51 -21.04 21.38 -6.16
N ARG A 52 -22.09 21.44 -5.33
CA ARG A 52 -22.09 20.81 -4.01
C ARG A 52 -21.97 19.29 -4.11
N LEU A 53 -22.70 18.67 -5.04
CA LEU A 53 -22.64 17.22 -5.26
C LEU A 53 -21.27 16.80 -5.77
N ALA A 54 -20.72 17.51 -6.76
CA ALA A 54 -19.38 17.24 -7.27
C ALA A 54 -18.31 17.40 -6.18
N MET A 55 -18.45 18.38 -5.28
CA MET A 55 -17.54 18.55 -4.15
C MET A 55 -17.61 17.38 -3.16
N LEU A 56 -18.81 16.87 -2.87
CA LEU A 56 -18.98 15.71 -2.00
C LEU A 56 -18.40 14.44 -2.64
N GLU A 57 -18.64 14.22 -3.92
CA GLU A 57 -18.07 13.08 -4.65
C GLU A 57 -16.54 13.12 -4.63
N ASN A 58 -15.94 14.29 -4.86
CA ASN A 58 -14.49 14.47 -4.77
C ASN A 58 -13.96 14.18 -3.35
N PHE A 59 -14.68 14.63 -2.33
CA PHE A 59 -14.31 14.36 -0.94
C PHE A 59 -14.38 12.87 -0.60
N ASP A 60 -15.43 12.17 -1.05
CA ASP A 60 -15.56 10.73 -0.85
C ASP A 60 -14.41 9.97 -1.53
N MET A 61 -14.04 10.36 -2.76
CA MET A 61 -12.87 9.80 -3.45
C MET A 61 -11.57 10.03 -2.66
N GLU A 62 -11.34 11.24 -2.15
CA GLU A 62 -10.15 11.55 -1.35
C GLU A 62 -10.09 10.74 -0.05
N VAL A 63 -11.23 10.58 0.63
CA VAL A 63 -11.33 9.76 1.84
C VAL A 63 -11.01 8.31 1.52
N GLU A 64 -11.54 7.76 0.43
CA GLU A 64 -11.22 6.40 0.01
C GLU A 64 -9.74 6.23 -0.33
N ASP A 65 -9.14 7.16 -1.07
CA ASP A 65 -7.72 7.16 -1.39
C ASP A 65 -6.87 7.24 -0.12
N LYS A 66 -7.27 8.06 0.84
CA LYS A 66 -6.58 8.17 2.13
C LYS A 66 -6.65 6.86 2.90
N ILE A 67 -7.82 6.21 2.95
CA ILE A 67 -7.99 4.91 3.60
C ILE A 67 -7.12 3.85 2.90
N ARG A 68 -7.10 3.82 1.56
CA ARG A 68 -6.24 2.92 0.79
C ARG A 68 -4.77 3.14 1.12
N SER A 69 -4.30 4.39 1.09
CA SER A 69 -2.93 4.77 1.43
C SER A 69 -2.55 4.35 2.86
N MET A 70 -3.41 4.60 3.85
CA MET A 70 -3.15 4.21 5.24
C MET A 70 -3.08 2.69 5.41
N ARG A 71 -3.92 1.93 4.71
CA ARG A 71 -3.87 0.46 4.72
C ARG A 71 -2.59 -0.08 4.11
N THR A 72 -2.17 0.48 2.97
CA THR A 72 -0.90 0.11 2.32
C THR A 72 0.28 0.40 3.23
N GLN A 73 0.30 1.57 3.87
CA GLN A 73 1.36 1.93 4.82
C GLN A 73 1.40 0.95 6.00
N LEU A 74 0.25 0.66 6.59
CA LEU A 74 0.16 -0.25 7.73
C LEU A 74 0.64 -1.66 7.39
N GLU A 75 0.34 -2.17 6.20
CA GLU A 75 0.83 -3.49 5.78
C GLU A 75 2.34 -3.47 5.51
N SER A 76 2.89 -2.37 4.97
CA SER A 76 4.34 -2.18 4.86
C SER A 76 5.02 -2.18 6.23
N ASP A 77 4.53 -1.35 7.16
CA ASP A 77 5.08 -1.24 8.51
C ASP A 77 5.05 -2.58 9.24
N LYS A 78 3.95 -3.32 9.10
CA LYS A 78 3.81 -4.68 9.65
C LYS A 78 4.83 -5.65 9.06
N MET A 79 5.06 -5.60 7.75
CA MET A 79 6.07 -6.42 7.08
C MET A 79 7.47 -6.07 7.58
N ASP A 80 7.79 -4.78 7.70
CA ASP A 80 9.09 -4.30 8.17
C ASP A 80 9.35 -4.71 9.62
N LEU A 81 8.35 -4.58 10.50
CA LEU A 81 8.45 -5.02 11.89
C LEU A 81 8.66 -6.52 11.99
N ARG A 82 7.95 -7.31 11.18
CA ARG A 82 8.11 -8.76 11.15
C ARG A 82 9.50 -9.15 10.68
N LEU A 83 9.97 -8.58 9.57
CA LEU A 83 11.31 -8.82 9.04
C LEU A 83 12.38 -8.45 10.06
N LYS A 84 12.25 -7.30 10.71
CA LYS A 84 13.16 -6.86 11.77
C LYS A 84 13.20 -7.85 12.94
N ALA A 85 12.04 -8.30 13.42
CA ALA A 85 11.97 -9.30 14.49
C ALA A 85 12.59 -10.64 14.07
N GLU A 86 12.33 -11.11 12.84
CA GLU A 86 12.94 -12.33 12.30
C GLU A 86 14.47 -12.21 12.22
N CYS A 87 15.00 -11.05 11.78
CA CYS A 87 16.43 -10.77 11.76
C CYS A 87 17.04 -10.73 13.17
N GLU A 88 16.39 -10.09 14.14
CA GLU A 88 16.86 -10.03 15.53
C GLU A 88 16.89 -11.44 16.16
N ILE A 89 15.85 -12.25 15.94
CA ILE A 89 15.81 -13.65 16.42
C ILE A 89 16.88 -14.50 15.72
N ALA A 90 17.17 -14.26 14.44
CA ALA A 90 18.19 -14.99 13.70
C ALA A 90 19.62 -14.70 14.20
N GLN A 91 19.85 -13.51 14.77
CA GLN A 91 21.14 -13.14 15.37
C GLN A 91 21.38 -13.83 16.72
N LEU A 92 20.33 -14.32 17.39
CA LEU A 92 20.48 -15.02 18.66
C LEU A 92 21.19 -16.37 18.46
N PRO A 93 22.15 -16.72 19.35
CA PRO A 93 22.72 -18.05 19.40
C PRO A 93 21.63 -19.12 19.52
N ARG A 94 21.82 -20.26 18.83
CA ARG A 94 20.81 -21.33 18.75
C ARG A 94 20.34 -21.80 20.14
N CYS A 95 21.26 -21.98 21.08
CA CYS A 95 20.96 -22.40 22.44
C CYS A 95 20.04 -21.42 23.19
N VAL A 96 20.15 -20.12 22.93
CA VAL A 96 19.28 -19.09 23.52
C VAL A 96 17.92 -19.07 22.81
N ARG A 97 17.90 -19.22 21.48
CA ARG A 97 16.66 -19.23 20.70
C ARG A 97 15.75 -20.42 21.01
N GLU A 98 16.33 -21.56 21.37
CA GLU A 98 15.59 -22.77 21.75
C GLU A 98 15.21 -22.79 23.25
N MET A 99 15.76 -21.87 24.05
CA MET A 99 15.47 -21.78 25.49
C MET A 99 14.03 -21.27 25.72
N PRO A 100 13.29 -21.83 26.70
CA PRO A 100 12.00 -21.29 27.08
C PRO A 100 12.13 -19.82 27.52
N LEU A 101 11.32 -18.94 26.95
CA LEU A 101 11.38 -17.49 27.24
C LEU A 101 11.27 -17.19 28.75
N LYS A 102 10.45 -17.96 29.46
CA LYS A 102 10.29 -17.86 30.92
C LYS A 102 11.62 -18.08 31.65
N THR A 103 12.38 -19.10 31.25
CA THR A 103 13.71 -19.43 31.80
C THR A 103 14.70 -18.32 31.45
N PHE A 104 14.73 -17.89 30.19
CA PHE A 104 15.60 -16.80 29.73
C PHE A 104 15.41 -15.51 30.55
N MET A 105 14.15 -15.14 30.81
CA MET A 105 13.83 -13.94 31.58
C MET A 105 14.10 -14.08 33.09
N HIS A 106 13.75 -15.21 33.70
CA HIS A 106 13.88 -15.35 35.16
C HIS A 106 15.29 -15.72 35.64
N GLU A 107 15.99 -16.60 34.92
CA GLU A 107 17.32 -17.08 35.34
C GLU A 107 18.44 -16.19 34.80
N TYR A 108 18.26 -15.61 33.61
CA TYR A 108 19.29 -14.84 32.93
C TYR A 108 18.92 -13.35 32.75
N GLY A 109 17.75 -12.91 33.21
CA GLY A 109 17.34 -11.50 33.15
C GLY A 109 17.18 -10.95 31.74
N GLY A 110 17.07 -11.82 30.72
CA GLY A 110 17.08 -11.40 29.32
C GLY A 110 18.48 -11.12 28.74
N ASP A 111 19.56 -11.46 29.44
CA ASP A 111 20.93 -11.31 28.94
C ASP A 111 21.37 -12.55 28.14
N VAL A 112 21.56 -12.37 26.83
CA VAL A 112 22.02 -13.40 25.89
C VAL A 112 23.39 -13.96 26.29
N THR A 113 24.32 -13.11 26.75
CA THR A 113 25.68 -13.54 27.08
C THR A 113 25.73 -14.38 28.35
N ALA A 114 24.89 -14.04 29.34
CA ALA A 114 24.73 -14.83 30.55
C ALA A 114 24.11 -16.20 30.23
N ALA A 115 23.06 -16.22 29.39
CA ALA A 115 22.38 -17.45 28.99
C ALA A 115 23.30 -18.41 28.23
N VAL A 116 24.09 -17.92 27.26
CA VAL A 116 25.05 -18.75 26.53
C VAL A 116 26.09 -19.37 27.47
N ARG A 117 26.60 -18.58 28.42
CA ARG A 117 27.60 -19.05 29.39
C ARG A 117 27.02 -20.06 30.38
N GLY A 118 25.77 -19.88 30.79
CA GLY A 118 25.05 -20.83 31.64
C GLY A 118 24.86 -22.18 30.95
N MET A 119 24.44 -22.17 29.68
CA MET A 119 24.26 -23.39 28.88
C MET A 119 25.56 -24.16 28.65
N LEU A 120 26.65 -23.45 28.33
CA LEU A 120 27.95 -24.09 28.13
C LEU A 120 28.40 -24.88 29.37
N ARG A 121 28.15 -24.34 30.57
CA ARG A 121 28.47 -25.01 31.84
C ARG A 121 27.61 -26.26 32.08
N MET A 122 26.35 -26.26 31.64
CA MET A 122 25.47 -27.43 31.79
C MET A 122 25.85 -28.56 30.84
N GLU A 123 26.28 -28.24 29.62
CA GLU A 123 26.75 -29.25 28.65
C GLU A 123 28.05 -29.94 29.14
N ASP A 124 28.95 -29.19 29.77
CA ASP A 124 30.19 -29.74 30.36
C ASP A 124 29.87 -30.74 31.51
N GLU A 125 28.87 -30.44 32.33
CA GLU A 125 28.43 -31.30 33.43
C GLU A 125 27.69 -32.56 32.93
N GLU A 126 26.80 -32.46 31.94
CA GLU A 126 26.15 -33.66 31.35
C GLU A 126 27.16 -34.59 30.66
N SER A 127 28.17 -34.02 29.98
CA SER A 127 29.23 -34.81 29.34
C SER A 127 30.11 -35.51 30.37
N SER A 128 30.38 -34.86 31.51
CA SER A 128 31.07 -35.44 32.66
C SER A 128 30.29 -36.60 33.31
N VAL A 129 28.97 -36.47 33.46
CA VAL A 129 28.11 -37.52 34.01
C VAL A 129 28.07 -38.75 33.09
N LEU A 130 27.99 -38.57 31.76
CA LEU A 130 28.05 -39.68 30.80
C LEU A 130 29.42 -40.38 30.78
N ALA A 131 30.52 -39.64 30.97
CA ALA A 131 31.87 -40.20 31.09
C ALA A 131 32.08 -40.98 32.41
N SER A 132 31.25 -40.74 33.42
CA SER A 132 31.29 -41.43 34.73
C SER A 132 30.50 -42.74 34.79
N LEU A 133 29.81 -43.13 33.71
CA LEU A 133 29.20 -44.47 33.63
C LEU A 133 30.30 -45.53 33.67
N PRO A 134 30.23 -46.52 34.59
CA PRO A 134 31.25 -47.55 34.68
C PRO A 134 31.33 -48.30 33.35
N GLU A 135 32.49 -48.21 32.71
CA GLU A 135 32.81 -48.95 31.51
C GLU A 135 32.50 -50.43 31.77
N ALA A 136 31.47 -50.95 31.11
CA ALA A 136 31.04 -52.33 31.33
C ALA A 136 32.26 -53.25 31.18
N PRO A 137 32.56 -54.12 32.18
CA PRO A 137 33.79 -54.90 32.17
C PRO A 137 33.97 -55.65 30.86
N LEU A 138 35.14 -55.52 30.23
CA LEU A 138 35.56 -56.18 28.97
C LEU A 138 35.18 -57.68 28.90
N ALA A 139 35.01 -58.33 30.04
CA ALA A 139 34.53 -59.70 30.18
C ALA A 139 33.16 -59.98 29.53
N ILE A 140 32.24 -59.01 29.49
CA ILE A 140 30.91 -59.17 28.85
C ILE A 140 31.03 -59.08 27.32
N ARG A 141 31.96 -58.27 26.82
CA ARG A 141 32.14 -58.02 25.37
C ARG A 141 32.76 -59.21 24.65
N MET A 142 33.62 -59.98 25.32
CA MET A 142 34.28 -61.17 24.76
C MET A 142 33.36 -62.39 24.60
N ARG A 143 32.27 -62.50 25.39
CA ARG A 143 31.34 -63.65 25.29
C ARG A 143 30.44 -63.62 24.06
N ARG A 144 30.08 -62.43 23.56
CA ARG A 144 29.24 -62.32 22.33
C ARG A 144 29.99 -62.70 21.05
N LYS A 145 31.31 -62.50 20.98
CA LYS A 145 32.10 -62.86 19.78
C LYS A 145 32.34 -64.37 19.64
N LYS A 146 32.46 -65.11 20.75
CA LYS A 146 32.59 -66.59 20.70
C LYS A 146 31.29 -67.30 20.30
N ALA A 147 30.12 -66.78 20.67
CA ALA A 147 28.84 -67.35 20.26
C ALA A 147 28.56 -67.19 18.77
N ALA A 148 28.96 -66.06 18.16
CA ALA A 148 28.75 -65.80 16.73
C ALA A 148 29.70 -66.57 15.80
N LEU A 149 30.86 -67.02 16.29
CA LEU A 149 31.82 -67.79 15.48
C LEU A 149 31.44 -69.28 15.39
N ASN A 150 30.65 -69.80 16.33
CA ASN A 150 30.31 -71.23 16.39
C ASN A 150 29.05 -71.62 15.60
N GLN A 151 28.33 -70.63 15.04
CA GLN A 151 27.16 -70.87 14.16
C GLN A 151 27.51 -70.85 12.66
N LYS A 152 28.76 -70.54 12.27
CA LYS A 152 29.20 -70.53 10.86
C LYS A 152 29.84 -71.83 10.39
N ASN A 153 29.96 -72.84 11.25
CA ASN A 153 30.60 -74.13 10.98
C ASN A 153 29.64 -75.34 11.13
N GLN A 154 28.34 -75.11 11.05
CA GLN A 154 27.33 -76.16 10.79
C GLN A 154 26.52 -75.75 9.57
#